data_AF-A0A946NAG9-F1
#
_entry.id   AF-A0A946NAG9-F1
#
_cell.length_a   1.000
_cell.length_b   1.000
_cell.length_c   1.000
_cell.angle_alpha   90.00
_cell.angle_beta   90.00
_cell.angle_gamma   90.00
#
_symmetry.space_group_name_H-M   'P 1'
#
loop_
_entity.id
_entity.type
_entity.pdbx_description
1 polymer ?
#
loop_
_entity_poly.entity_id
_entity_poly.type
_entity_poly.pdbx_seq_one_letter_code
_entity_poly.pdbx_strand_id
1 'polypeptide(L)' 'HDHTRENVPVLAFGPDVLAVPLGARQSFADIGQTVAAHLNLEPLESGTSFLPALHH' A
#
# COMPACT_ATOMS: atom_id res chain seq x y z
N HIS A 1 12.15 -22.39 -13.89
CA HIS A 1 12.44 -21.08 -13.28
C HIS A 1 11.52 -20.98 -12.07
N ASP A 2 12.02 -21.39 -10.91
CA ASP A 2 11.22 -21.45 -9.68
C ASP A 2 11.56 -20.23 -8.82
N HIS A 3 10.54 -19.61 -8.24
CA HIS A 3 10.67 -18.42 -7.40
C HIS A 3 10.31 -18.80 -5.97
N THR A 4 11.02 -18.26 -4.98
CA THR A 4 10.67 -18.46 -3.57
C THR A 4 9.40 -17.69 -3.21
N ARG A 5 8.58 -18.27 -2.31
CA ARG A 5 7.40 -17.62 -1.74
C ARG A 5 7.80 -16.90 -0.46
N GLU A 6 8.08 -15.61 -0.59
CA GLU A 6 8.52 -14.77 0.53
C GLU A 6 7.70 -13.48 0.59
N ASN A 7 7.61 -12.91 1.78
CA ASN A 7 7.04 -11.58 1.95
C ASN A 7 8.01 -10.54 1.41
N VAL A 8 7.49 -9.52 0.73
CA VAL A 8 8.29 -8.40 0.22
C VAL A 8 8.12 -7.17 1.13
N PRO A 9 9.17 -6.35 1.31
CA PRO A 9 9.05 -5.10 2.05
C PRO A 9 8.27 -4.07 1.24
N VAL A 10 7.55 -3.19 1.94
CA VAL A 10 6.87 -2.02 1.35
C VAL A 10 7.29 -0.78 2.13
N LEU A 11 7.74 0.24 1.41
CA LEU A 11 8.10 1.55 1.95
C LEU A 11 7.30 2.62 1.22
N ALA A 12 6.69 3.54 1.96
CA ALA A 12 6.04 4.73 1.43
C ALA A 12 6.86 5.96 1.85
N PHE A 13 7.11 6.88 0.93
CA PHE A 13 7.88 8.09 1.19
C PHE A 13 7.34 9.25 0.35
N GLY A 14 7.46 10.47 0.88
CA GLY A 14 7.04 11.69 0.20
C GLY A 14 7.00 12.87 1.17
N PRO A 15 6.81 14.11 0.67
CA PRO A 15 6.86 15.32 1.48
C PRO A 15 5.91 15.32 2.69
N ASP A 16 4.71 14.73 2.52
CA ASP A 16 3.65 14.73 3.53
C ASP A 16 3.37 13.35 4.14
N VAL A 17 4.24 12.37 3.86
CA VAL A 17 4.07 11.00 4.37
C VAL A 17 4.61 10.91 5.80
N LEU A 18 3.74 10.55 6.74
CA LEU A 18 4.11 10.33 8.13
C LEU A 18 4.97 9.07 8.28
N ALA A 19 5.99 9.16 9.13
CA ALA A 19 6.83 8.02 9.51
C ALA A 19 6.08 7.13 10.50
N VAL A 20 5.27 6.20 9.98
CA VAL A 20 4.46 5.28 10.77
C VAL A 20 4.69 3.82 10.39
N PRO A 21 4.51 2.87 11.33
CA PRO A 21 4.50 1.45 10.99
C PRO A 21 3.24 1.11 10.18
N LEU A 22 3.42 0.70 8.92
CA LEU A 22 2.30 0.22 8.09
C LEU A 22 1.76 -1.13 8.56
N GLY A 23 2.62 -1.96 9.15
CA GLY A 23 2.30 -3.35 9.47
C GLY A 23 2.27 -4.25 8.22
N ALA A 24 1.88 -5.52 8.40
CA ALA A 24 1.77 -6.46 7.29
C ALA A 24 0.60 -6.09 6.37
N ARG A 25 0.75 -6.29 5.06
CA ARG A 25 -0.33 -6.18 4.06
C ARG A 25 -0.88 -7.56 3.75
N GLN A 26 -2.19 -7.65 3.54
CA GLN A 26 -2.84 -8.93 3.28
C GLN A 26 -2.63 -9.38 1.83
N SER A 27 -2.42 -8.43 0.93
CA SER A 27 -2.18 -8.68 -0.49
C SER A 27 -1.36 -7.56 -1.12
N PHE A 28 -0.69 -7.86 -2.23
CA PHE A 28 -0.08 -6.81 -3.07
C PHE A 28 -1.11 -5.85 -3.64
N ALA A 29 -2.38 -6.26 -3.72
CA ALA A 29 -3.49 -5.39 -4.10
C ALA A 29 -3.64 -4.16 -3.18
N ASP A 30 -3.21 -4.24 -1.92
CA ASP A 30 -3.24 -3.11 -0.98
C ASP A 30 -2.39 -1.93 -1.48
N ILE A 31 -1.31 -2.21 -2.20
CA ILE A 31 -0.46 -1.17 -2.83
C ILE A 31 -1.24 -0.48 -3.95
N GLY A 32 -1.86 -1.25 -4.85
CA GLY A 32 -2.67 -0.71 -5.94
C GLY A 32 -3.85 0.12 -5.44
N GLN A 33 -4.57 -0.38 -4.44
CA GLN A 33 -5.70 0.33 -3.82
C GLN A 33 -5.24 1.64 -3.15
N THR A 34 -4.04 1.66 -2.57
CA THR A 34 -3.43 2.88 -2.01
C THR A 34 -3.09 3.91 -3.09
N VAL A 35 -2.54 3.47 -4.22
CA VAL A 35 -2.25 4.35 -5.37
C VAL A 35 -3.54 4.92 -5.98
N ALA A 36 -4.57 4.08 -6.16
CA ALA A 36 -5.87 4.53 -6.66
C ALA A 36 -6.49 5.60 -5.75
N ALA A 37 -6.44 5.39 -4.43
CA ALA A 37 -6.91 6.37 -3.45
C ALA A 37 -6.09 7.68 -3.53
N HIS A 38 -4.77 7.60 -3.66
CA HIS A 38 -3.90 8.79 -3.74
C HIS A 38 -4.18 9.65 -4.99
N LEU A 39 -4.55 9.00 -6.10
CA LEU A 39 -4.90 9.66 -7.35
C LEU A 39 -6.39 10.05 -7.45
N ASN A 40 -7.19 9.83 -6.40
CA ASN A 40 -8.63 10.05 -6.38
C ASN A 40 -9.39 9.29 -7.50
N LEU A 41 -9.00 8.05 -7.77
CA LEU A 41 -9.69 7.17 -8.71
C LEU A 41 -10.78 6.35 -8.00
N GLU A 42 -11.65 5.70 -8.78
CA GLU A 42 -12.60 4.73 -8.24
C GLU A 42 -11.86 3.56 -7.55
N PRO A 43 -12.44 2.95 -6.50
CA PRO A 43 -11.85 1.79 -5.84
C PRO A 43 -11.63 0.61 -6.80
N LEU A 44 -10.54 -0.12 -6.61
CA LEU A 44 -10.27 -1.33 -7.37
C LEU A 44 -11.12 -2.49 -6.80
N GLU A 45 -11.19 -3.59 -7.54
CA GLU A 45 -11.91 -4.80 -7.11
C GLU A 45 -11.32 -5.43 -5.84
N SER A 46 -10.05 -5.14 -5.52
CA SER A 46 -9.34 -5.79 -4.42
C SER A 46 -8.29 -4.89 -3.78
N GLY A 47 -8.02 -5.18 -2.51
CA GLY A 47 -7.03 -4.49 -1.70
C GLY A 47 -7.65 -3.51 -0.73
N THR A 48 -6.89 -3.15 0.30
CA THR A 48 -7.24 -2.15 1.30
C THR A 48 -6.21 -1.03 1.28
N SER A 49 -6.66 0.19 1.04
CA SER A 49 -5.77 1.36 1.04
C SER A 49 -5.20 1.60 2.44
N PHE A 50 -3.89 1.86 2.50
CA PHE A 50 -3.21 2.33 3.71
C PHE A 50 -2.90 3.82 3.68
N LEU A 51 -3.39 4.55 2.68
CA LEU A 51 -3.24 6.01 2.57
C LEU A 51 -3.73 6.76 3.82
N PRO A 52 -4.86 6.38 4.48
CA PRO A 52 -5.30 7.08 5.68
C PRO A 52 -4.35 6.95 6.88
N ALA A 53 -3.45 5.97 6.88
CA ALA A 53 -2.41 5.88 7.90
C ALA A 53 -1.20 6.78 7.59
N LEU A 54 -1.03 7.19 6.33
CA LEU A 54 0.10 8.00 5.89
C LEU A 54 -0.10 9.49 6.14
N HIS A 55 -1.35 9.97 6.13
CA HIS A 55 -1.69 11.40 6.26
C HIS A 55 -2.72 11.59 7.39
N HIS A 56 -2.69 12.74 8.08
CA HIS A 56 -3.73 13.16 9.03
C HIS A 56 -4.92 13.80 8.31
#